data_AF-A0A821T1Z0-F1
#
_entry.id   AF-A0A821T1Z0-F1
#
_cell.length_a   1.000
_cell.length_b   1.000
_cell.length_c   1.000
_cell.angle_alpha   90.00
_cell.angle_beta   90.00
_cell.angle_gamma   90.00
#
_symmetry.space_group_name_H-M   'P 1'
#
loop_
_entity.id
_entity.type
_entity.pdbx_description
1 polymer ?
#
loop_
_entity_poly.entity_id
_entity_poly.type
_entity_poly.pdbx_seq_one_letter_code
_entity_poly.pdbx_strand_id
1 'polypeptide(L)'
;MFHKIVTFVAFAALLGLISVRPGEARSMDLNDVLNKTVCPIKVEIDINEHRVPRKIKMLKCAEDQREWCRLAHLQHECCRHSLSGHVMQCVEVHDTVLVFDKIKNDMVTLEVPVGCSCIVDKSTAAKSLDTSPPR
;
A
#
# COMPACT_ATOMS: atom_id res chain seq x y z
N MET A 1 -24.85 -23.20 -66.24
CA MET A 1 -26.04 -22.46 -65.76
C MET A 1 -25.53 -21.35 -64.87
N PHE A 2 -25.41 -20.14 -65.41
CA PHE A 2 -25.08 -18.93 -64.66
C PHE A 2 -26.23 -18.63 -63.70
N HIS A 3 -25.96 -18.14 -62.49
CA HIS A 3 -26.61 -16.96 -61.90
C HIS A 3 -26.10 -16.74 -60.46
N LYS A 4 -25.49 -15.55 -60.23
CA LYS A 4 -25.75 -14.63 -59.10
C LYS A 4 -25.31 -15.10 -57.69
N ILE A 5 -24.67 -14.34 -56.82
CA ILE A 5 -24.68 -12.90 -56.53
C ILE A 5 -23.34 -12.53 -55.88
N VAL A 6 -22.77 -11.41 -56.32
CA VAL A 6 -21.80 -10.60 -55.59
C VAL A 6 -22.57 -9.80 -54.53
N THR A 7 -22.26 -9.97 -53.25
CA THR A 7 -22.61 -8.96 -52.24
C THR A 7 -21.43 -8.73 -51.31
N PHE A 8 -20.87 -7.54 -51.47
CA PHE A 8 -20.01 -6.81 -50.54
C PHE A 8 -20.56 -6.86 -49.11
N VAL A 9 -19.69 -7.14 -48.14
CA VAL A 9 -19.59 -6.30 -46.93
C VAL A 9 -18.12 -6.24 -46.54
N ALA A 10 -17.48 -5.14 -46.90
CA ALA A 10 -16.22 -4.73 -46.31
C ALA A 10 -16.44 -4.57 -44.80
N PHE A 11 -15.89 -5.48 -44.00
CA PHE A 11 -15.75 -5.31 -42.56
C PHE A 11 -14.66 -4.28 -42.31
N ALA A 12 -15.00 -3.01 -42.58
CA ALA A 12 -14.20 -1.87 -42.20
C ALA A 12 -14.21 -1.79 -40.67
N ALA A 13 -13.07 -2.17 -40.08
CA ALA A 13 -12.42 -1.45 -39.01
C ALA A 13 -13.35 -0.75 -38.00
N LEU A 14 -14.13 -1.53 -37.26
CA LEU A 14 -14.61 -1.14 -35.93
C LEU A 14 -13.64 -1.68 -34.87
N LEU A 15 -12.35 -1.40 -35.06
CA LEU A 15 -11.42 -1.31 -33.93
C LEU A 15 -11.76 0.00 -33.25
N GLY A 16 -12.83 -0.04 -32.47
CA GLY A 16 -13.18 1.01 -31.54
C GLY A 16 -11.94 1.30 -30.72
N LEU A 17 -11.43 2.52 -30.90
CA LEU A 17 -10.56 3.16 -29.94
C LEU A 17 -11.31 3.17 -28.62
N ILE A 18 -11.14 2.11 -27.83
CA ILE A 18 -11.37 2.18 -26.40
C ILE A 18 -10.30 3.16 -25.94
N SER A 19 -10.65 4.44 -26.00
CA SER A 19 -10.01 5.48 -25.25
C SER A 19 -10.23 5.11 -23.79
N VAL A 20 -9.37 4.20 -23.29
CA VAL A 20 -9.12 4.03 -21.87
C VAL A 20 -8.63 5.40 -21.44
N ARG A 21 -9.57 6.26 -21.00
CA ARG A 21 -9.20 7.44 -20.22
C ARG A 21 -8.36 6.86 -19.10
N PRO A 22 -7.07 7.24 -18.96
CA PRO A 22 -6.31 6.86 -17.80
C PRO A 22 -7.18 7.24 -16.62
N GLY A 23 -7.57 6.24 -15.83
CA GLY A 23 -8.54 6.43 -14.77
C GLY A 23 -8.15 7.67 -14.00
N GLU A 24 -9.11 8.59 -13.82
CA GLU A 24 -8.97 9.66 -12.86
C GLU A 24 -8.42 9.03 -11.60
N ALA A 25 -7.15 9.29 -11.31
CA ALA A 25 -6.56 8.96 -10.04
C ALA A 25 -7.37 9.79 -9.05
N ARG A 26 -8.47 9.22 -8.56
CA ARG A 26 -9.29 9.81 -7.52
C ARG A 26 -8.31 10.06 -6.40
N SER A 27 -7.97 11.32 -6.18
CA SER A 27 -7.10 11.67 -5.07
C SER A 27 -7.81 11.15 -3.83
N MET A 28 -7.27 10.11 -3.22
CA MET A 28 -7.73 9.73 -1.89
C MET A 28 -7.25 10.84 -0.96
N ASP A 29 -8.20 11.52 -0.33
CA ASP A 29 -7.87 12.41 0.77
C ASP A 29 -7.24 11.55 1.87
N LEU A 30 -6.07 11.97 2.35
CA LEU A 30 -5.39 11.30 3.45
C LEU A 30 -6.33 11.16 4.65
N ASN A 31 -7.16 12.16 4.92
CA ASN A 31 -8.13 12.13 6.02
C ASN A 31 -9.15 10.98 5.90
N ASP A 32 -9.55 10.63 4.68
CA ASP A 32 -10.47 9.52 4.43
C ASP A 32 -9.81 8.16 4.66
N VAL A 33 -8.50 8.06 4.39
CA VAL A 33 -7.72 6.83 4.56
C VAL A 33 -7.37 6.62 6.03
N LEU A 34 -6.94 7.67 6.74
CA LEU A 34 -6.53 7.60 8.15
C LEU A 34 -7.58 6.92 9.03
N ASN A 35 -8.86 7.20 8.81
CA ASN A 35 -9.96 6.69 9.62
C ASN A 35 -10.47 5.29 9.22
N LYS A 36 -10.00 4.72 8.12
CA LYS A 36 -10.47 3.43 7.58
C LYS A 36 -9.43 2.31 7.68
N THR A 37 -8.22 2.63 8.10
CA THR A 37 -7.12 1.67 8.22
C THR A 37 -7.24 0.85 9.50
N VAL A 38 -7.02 -0.46 9.39
CA VAL A 38 -7.05 -1.38 10.55
C VAL A 38 -5.99 -1.03 11.60
N CYS A 39 -4.85 -0.53 11.13
CA CYS A 39 -3.78 0.01 11.96
C CYS A 39 -3.86 1.53 11.93
N PRO A 40 -4.36 2.18 12.99
CA PRO A 40 -4.58 3.61 12.99
C PRO A 40 -3.26 4.36 12.80
N ILE A 41 -3.30 5.41 11.98
CA ILE A 41 -2.12 6.20 11.64
C ILE A 41 -2.22 7.58 12.30
N LYS A 42 -1.11 8.03 12.89
CA LYS A 42 -0.89 9.39 13.36
C LYS A 42 0.02 10.12 12.37
N VAL A 43 -0.40 11.30 11.93
CA VAL A 43 0.41 12.16 11.05
C VAL A 43 1.25 13.12 11.89
N GLU A 44 2.56 13.04 11.74
CA GLU A 44 3.51 14.01 12.28
C GLU A 44 4.17 14.78 11.14
N ILE A 45 4.47 16.06 11.33
CA ILE A 45 5.13 16.88 10.31
C ILE A 45 6.53 17.22 10.80
N ASP A 46 7.53 16.64 10.16
CA ASP A 46 8.93 16.99 10.38
C ASP A 46 9.28 18.23 9.55
N ILE A 47 9.69 19.30 10.23
CA ILE A 47 10.02 20.59 9.62
C ILE A 47 11.51 20.87 9.80
N ASN A 48 12.24 20.94 8.70
CA ASN A 48 13.65 21.30 8.69
C ASN A 48 13.91 22.40 7.65
N GLU A 49 14.23 23.61 8.13
CA GLU A 49 14.49 24.80 7.32
C GLU A 49 15.66 24.64 6.33
N HIS A 50 16.61 23.78 6.67
CA HIS A 50 17.82 23.48 5.91
C HIS A 50 17.66 22.33 4.92
N ARG A 51 16.46 21.73 4.81
CA ARG A 51 16.20 20.61 3.90
C ARG A 51 15.27 21.01 2.74
N VAL A 52 15.39 20.33 1.60
CA VAL A 52 14.40 20.32 0.52
C VAL A 52 13.93 18.89 0.27
N PRO A 53 12.62 18.57 0.40
CA PRO A 53 11.55 19.46 0.88
C PRO A 53 11.68 19.79 2.38
N ARG A 54 11.21 20.99 2.75
CA ARG A 54 11.27 21.49 4.14
C ARG A 54 10.40 20.68 5.08
N LYS A 55 9.19 20.33 4.63
CA LYS A 55 8.19 19.61 5.41
C LYS A 55 8.08 18.19 4.88
N ILE A 56 8.20 17.21 5.76
CA ILE A 56 7.95 15.79 5.46
C ILE A 56 6.83 15.31 6.38
N LYS A 57 5.80 14.69 5.80
CA LYS A 57 4.74 14.05 6.57
C LYS A 57 5.20 12.64 6.94
N MET A 58 5.24 12.36 8.23
CA MET A 58 5.56 11.06 8.82
C MET A 58 4.25 10.39 9.23
N LEU A 59 3.96 9.23 8.67
CA LEU A 59 2.74 8.46 8.91
C LEU A 59 3.07 7.32 9.88
N LYS A 60 2.98 7.61 11.18
CA LYS A 60 3.35 6.70 12.28
C LYS A 60 2.17 5.88 12.79
N CYS A 61 2.44 4.77 13.47
CA CYS A 61 1.35 3.99 14.08
C CYS A 61 0.90 4.59 15.40
N ALA A 62 -0.42 4.62 15.62
CA ALA A 62 -0.97 5.02 16.90
C ALA A 62 -0.67 3.95 17.97
N GLU A 63 -0.33 4.39 19.19
CA GLU A 63 0.03 3.49 20.30
C GLU A 63 -1.15 2.64 20.78
N ASP A 64 -2.39 3.18 20.77
CA ASP A 64 -3.56 2.49 21.30
C ASP A 64 -4.44 1.87 20.20
N GLN A 65 -4.01 0.71 19.72
CA GLN A 65 -4.77 -0.10 18.75
C GLN A 65 -6.04 -0.68 19.37
N ARG A 66 -6.07 -0.89 20.70
CA ARG A 66 -7.18 -1.57 21.39
C ARG A 66 -8.42 -0.70 21.43
N GLU A 67 -8.25 0.59 21.69
CA GLU A 67 -9.38 1.51 21.72
C GLU A 67 -10.02 1.67 20.34
N TRP A 68 -9.22 1.76 19.27
CA TRP A 68 -9.77 1.88 17.92
C TRP A 68 -10.51 0.63 17.46
N CYS A 69 -9.93 -0.55 17.71
CA CYS A 69 -10.59 -1.83 17.43
C CYS A 69 -11.92 -1.99 18.19
N ARG A 70 -12.00 -1.49 19.43
CA ARG A 70 -13.24 -1.45 20.21
C ARG A 70 -14.26 -0.49 19.62
N LEU A 71 -13.85 0.72 19.24
CA LEU A 71 -14.76 1.77 18.75
C LEU A 71 -15.32 1.47 17.36
N ALA A 72 -14.51 0.89 16.47
CA ALA A 72 -14.90 0.64 15.10
C ALA A 72 -15.79 -0.60 14.91
N HIS A 73 -16.06 -1.37 15.98
CA HIS A 73 -16.77 -2.66 15.94
C HIS A 73 -16.19 -3.63 14.89
N LEU A 74 -14.91 -3.46 14.54
CA LEU A 74 -14.27 -4.20 13.48
C LEU A 74 -13.89 -5.58 14.00
N GLN A 75 -14.51 -6.62 13.44
CA GLN A 75 -14.10 -8.01 13.66
C GLN A 75 -12.85 -8.37 12.81
N HIS A 76 -11.97 -7.42 12.53
CA HIS A 76 -10.77 -7.67 11.74
C HIS A 76 -9.75 -8.47 12.54
N GLU A 77 -9.00 -9.34 11.87
CA GLU A 77 -8.06 -10.27 12.51
C GLU A 77 -6.99 -9.54 13.34
N CYS A 78 -6.54 -8.37 12.89
CA CYS A 78 -5.58 -7.53 13.62
C CYS A 78 -6.12 -6.93 14.92
N CYS A 79 -7.45 -6.81 15.01
CA CYS A 79 -8.15 -6.35 16.20
C CYS A 79 -8.48 -7.48 17.18
N ARG A 80 -8.48 -8.73 16.69
CA ARG A 80 -8.64 -9.93 17.50
C ARG A 80 -7.25 -10.51 17.73
N HIS A 81 -6.58 -10.03 18.78
CA HIS A 81 -5.20 -10.42 19.19
C HIS A 81 -4.92 -11.94 19.33
N SER A 82 -5.88 -12.82 19.04
CA SER A 82 -5.77 -14.26 19.09
C SER A 82 -6.83 -14.89 18.16
N LEU A 83 -6.73 -14.70 16.84
CA LEU A 83 -7.28 -15.70 15.93
C LEU A 83 -6.21 -16.80 15.77
N SER A 84 -6.56 -18.03 16.10
CA SER A 84 -5.73 -19.22 15.84
C SER A 84 -4.37 -19.27 16.60
N GLY A 85 -4.24 -18.59 17.74
CA GLY A 85 -3.03 -18.62 18.57
C GLY A 85 -1.83 -17.86 17.98
N HIS A 86 -2.07 -16.98 17.01
CA HIS A 86 -1.06 -16.07 16.46
C HIS A 86 -1.24 -14.66 17.05
N VAL A 87 -0.13 -14.05 17.44
CA VAL A 87 -0.11 -12.64 17.87
C VAL A 87 -0.05 -11.79 16.62
N MET A 88 -0.95 -10.82 16.47
CA MET A 88 -0.89 -9.81 15.42
C MET A 88 -0.49 -8.46 16.01
N GLN A 89 0.27 -7.68 15.25
CA GLN A 89 0.74 -6.35 15.65
C GLN A 89 0.73 -5.38 14.45
N CYS A 90 0.40 -4.12 14.70
CA CYS A 90 0.67 -3.07 13.72
C CYS A 90 2.12 -2.62 13.82
N VAL A 91 2.79 -2.56 12.68
CA VAL A 91 4.15 -2.08 12.52
C VAL A 91 4.19 -0.93 11.52
N GLU A 92 5.15 -0.03 11.72
CA GLU A 92 5.40 1.06 10.79
C GLU A 92 6.03 0.51 9.51
N VAL A 93 5.55 1.01 8.38
CA VAL A 93 6.14 0.77 7.06
C VAL A 93 7.02 1.96 6.74
N HIS A 94 8.29 1.70 6.50
CA HIS A 94 9.29 2.72 6.20
C HIS A 94 9.60 2.75 4.71
N ASP A 95 9.84 3.95 4.20
CA ASP A 95 10.41 4.17 2.87
C ASP A 95 11.66 5.05 2.98
N THR A 96 12.54 4.92 2.00
CA THR A 96 13.79 5.65 1.91
C THR A 96 13.65 6.77 0.90
N VAL A 97 13.71 8.02 1.36
CA VAL A 97 13.60 9.20 0.50
C VAL A 97 14.92 9.94 0.40
N LEU A 98 15.17 10.53 -0.77
CA LEU A 98 16.32 11.38 -1.02
C LEU A 98 15.94 12.84 -0.81
N VAL A 99 16.72 13.56 0.00
CA VAL A 99 16.46 14.96 0.35
C VAL A 99 17.72 15.78 0.19
N PHE A 100 17.60 17.04 -0.23
CA PHE A 100 18.76 17.93 -0.33
C PHE A 100 19.00 18.64 1.00
N ASP A 101 20.21 18.55 1.55
CA ASP A 101 20.66 19.26 2.75
C ASP A 101 21.47 20.49 2.35
N LYS A 102 20.96 21.69 2.70
CA LYS A 102 21.57 22.97 2.35
C LYS A 102 22.84 23.27 3.15
N ILE A 103 23.00 22.70 4.35
CA ILE A 103 24.21 22.90 5.17
C ILE A 103 25.36 22.10 4.55
N LYS A 104 25.08 20.86 4.14
CA LYS A 104 26.07 19.97 3.50
C LYS A 104 26.26 20.26 2.02
N ASN A 105 25.29 20.93 1.40
CA ASN A 105 25.21 21.16 -0.05
C ASN A 105 25.25 19.83 -0.83
N ASP A 106 24.53 18.83 -0.35
CA ASP A 106 24.53 17.46 -0.88
C ASP A 106 23.17 16.77 -0.68
N MET A 107 22.95 15.65 -1.40
CA MET A 107 21.79 14.78 -1.22
C MET A 107 22.04 13.81 -0.07
N VAL A 108 21.11 13.76 0.88
CA VAL A 108 21.12 12.81 1.99
C VAL A 108 19.92 11.88 1.91
N THR A 109 20.12 10.66 2.39
CA THR A 109 19.07 9.65 2.46
C THR A 109 18.38 9.73 3.82
N LEU A 110 17.06 9.69 3.83
CA LEU A 110 16.24 9.74 5.05
C LEU A 110 15.23 8.59 5.03
N GLU A 111 15.16 7.86 6.14
CA GLU A 111 14.12 6.87 6.36
C GLU A 111 12.89 7.55 6.95
N VAL A 112 11.72 7.35 6.33
CA VAL A 112 10.47 8.02 6.69
C VAL A 112 9.37 6.97 6.86
N PRO A 113 8.60 7.00 7.97
CA PRO A 113 7.44 6.14 8.10
C PRO A 113 6.34 6.66 7.16
N VAL A 114 5.88 5.79 6.26
CA VAL A 114 4.90 6.09 5.21
C VAL A 114 3.56 5.41 5.44
N GLY A 115 3.41 4.64 6.52
CA GLY A 115 2.14 4.07 6.93
C GLY A 115 2.30 2.99 7.97
N CYS A 116 1.20 2.27 8.20
CA CYS A 116 1.12 1.17 9.14
C CYS A 116 0.54 -0.06 8.48
N SER A 117 1.10 -1.21 8.81
CA SER A 117 0.61 -2.51 8.36
C SER A 117 0.41 -3.43 9.53
N CYS A 118 -0.61 -4.28 9.42
CA CYS A 118 -0.82 -5.36 10.37
C CYS A 118 -0.06 -6.60 9.91
N ILE A 119 0.77 -7.14 10.80
CA ILE A 119 1.54 -8.35 10.55
C ILE A 119 1.25 -9.40 11.61
N VAL A 120 1.48 -10.66 11.24
CA VAL A 120 1.44 -11.80 12.15
C VAL A 120 2.84 -12.03 12.72
N ASP A 121 2.97 -11.98 14.04
CA ASP A 121 4.23 -12.07 14.78
C ASP A 121 4.80 -13.51 14.89
N LYS A 122 4.62 -14.34 13.85
CA LYS A 122 5.22 -15.69 13.81
C LYS A 122 5.97 -15.93 12.51
N SER A 123 7.29 -15.84 12.56
CA SER A 123 8.16 -16.62 11.69
C SER A 123 8.05 -18.09 12.13
N THR A 124 7.13 -18.82 11.52
CA THR A 124 7.25 -20.28 11.54
C THR A 124 8.46 -20.56 10.64
N ALA A 125 9.62 -20.89 11.22
CA ALA A 125 10.77 -21.34 10.44
C ALA A 125 10.25 -22.39 9.46
N ALA A 126 10.45 -22.17 8.15
CA ALA A 126 10.09 -23.16 7.15
C ALA A 126 10.79 -24.46 7.56
N LYS A 127 9.99 -25.49 7.89
CA LYS A 127 10.55 -26.81 8.17
C LYS A 127 11.33 -27.20 6.92
N SER A 128 12.62 -27.47 7.06
CA SER A 128 13.44 -27.94 5.95
C SER A 128 12.72 -29.11 5.28
N LEU A 129 12.54 -29.03 3.96
CA LEU A 129 12.06 -30.15 3.17
C LEU A 129 13.16 -31.23 3.15
N ASP A 130 13.22 -32.05 4.20
CA ASP A 130 13.97 -33.31 4.21
C ASP A 130 13.23 -34.34 3.33
N THR A 131 13.10 -34.02 2.05
CA THR A 131 12.69 -34.98 1.02
C THR A 131 13.83 -35.09 0.02
N SER A 132 14.88 -35.77 0.46
CA SER A 132 15.80 -36.41 -0.49
C SER A 132 14.98 -37.44 -1.28
N PRO A 133 14.99 -37.42 -2.62
CA PRO A 133 14.32 -38.45 -3.39
C PRO A 133 14.93 -39.84 -3.06
N PRO A 134 14.12 -40.90 -2.98
CA PRO A 134 14.64 -42.25 -2.81
C PRO A 134 15.57 -42.58 -3.98
N ARG A 135 16.75 -43.13 -3.66
CA ARG A 135 17.69 -43.67 -4.65
C ARG A 135 17.12 -44.90 -5.33
#